data_AF-A0A317SPK9-F1
#
_entry.id   AF-A0A317SPK9-F1
#
_cell.length_a   1.000
_cell.length_b   1.000
_cell.length_c   1.000
_cell.angle_alpha   90.00
_cell.angle_beta   90.00
_cell.angle_gamma   90.00
#
_symmetry.space_group_name_H-M   'P 1'
#
loop_
_entity.id
_entity.type
_entity.pdbx_description
1 polymer ?
#
loop_
_entity_poly.entity_id
_entity_poly.type
_entity_poly.pdbx_seq_one_letter_code
_entity_poly.pdbx_strand_id
1 'polypeptide(L)'
;MADKKVYSASTTAPVNITVVKYWGKHDTKLNLPTNFSLSQLTSEARDIAGVRETASFRQPEDWRKDLKDANPSLPKLSECFVHAVSEDNFPTTAGLASSAAGFAALVPAIADLYELPNRPTELSKVARQGSGSACRSLFGGYVAWEIGQAADGRDSSAVEVVLESHWPDVKAVIPVVSAAKKVVSPKAGMQATV
;
A
#
# COMPACT_ATOMS: atom_id res chain seq x y z
N MET A 1 -12.33 23.13 28.79
CA MET A 1 -12.64 22.25 27.65
C MET A 1 -12.16 20.87 28.02
N ALA A 2 -12.97 19.82 27.87
CA ALA A 2 -12.50 18.47 28.17
C ALA A 2 -11.38 18.08 27.20
N ASP A 3 -10.28 17.53 27.71
CA ASP A 3 -9.21 16.97 26.89
C ASP A 3 -9.78 15.87 25.99
N LYS A 4 -9.85 16.14 24.68
CA LYS A 4 -10.21 15.10 23.71
C LYS A 4 -9.03 14.17 23.58
N LYS A 5 -9.22 12.91 24.00
CA LYS A 5 -8.22 11.86 23.82
C LYS A 5 -7.93 11.67 22.33
N VAL A 6 -6.66 11.85 21.95
CA VAL A 6 -6.17 11.62 20.59
C VAL A 6 -5.62 10.20 20.50
N TYR A 7 -6.03 9.47 19.46
CA TYR A 7 -5.48 8.16 19.11
C TYR A 7 -4.60 8.35 17.87
N SER A 8 -3.41 7.76 17.87
CA SER A 8 -2.45 7.89 16.77
C SER A 8 -1.70 6.59 16.57
N ALA A 9 -1.45 6.26 15.32
CA ALA A 9 -0.50 5.23 14.90
C ALA A 9 0.39 5.83 13.81
N SER A 10 1.63 5.39 13.74
CA SER A 10 2.55 5.72 12.65
C SER A 10 3.24 4.44 12.21
N THR A 11 3.56 4.36 10.94
CA THR A 11 4.27 3.22 10.36
C THR A 11 5.22 3.71 9.28
N THR A 12 5.97 2.78 8.72
CA THR A 12 6.89 3.03 7.62
C THR A 12 6.62 2.04 6.51
N ALA A 13 6.76 2.47 5.26
CA ALA A 13 6.68 1.56 4.14
C ALA A 13 7.80 1.82 3.12
N PRO A 14 8.44 0.76 2.63
CA PRO A 14 9.47 0.85 1.61
C PRO A 14 8.86 0.97 0.21
N VAL A 15 9.65 1.49 -0.74
CA VAL A 15 9.34 1.32 -2.16
C VAL A 15 9.73 -0.08 -2.62
N ASN A 16 9.06 -0.56 -3.66
CA ASN A 16 9.42 -1.80 -4.35
C ASN A 16 9.72 -1.53 -5.83
N ILE A 17 10.68 -2.28 -6.36
CA ILE A 17 11.10 -2.23 -7.76
C ILE A 17 10.70 -3.53 -8.46
N THR A 18 9.90 -3.39 -9.52
CA THR A 18 9.39 -4.54 -10.27
C THR A 18 10.46 -5.19 -11.13
N VAL A 19 10.61 -6.51 -10.98
CA VAL A 19 11.41 -7.38 -11.87
C VAL A 19 10.54 -8.03 -12.94
N VAL A 20 9.31 -8.44 -12.59
CA VAL A 20 8.24 -8.79 -13.55
C VAL A 20 7.19 -7.69 -13.52
N LYS A 21 6.96 -7.03 -14.66
CA LYS A 21 6.20 -5.78 -14.71
C LYS A 21 4.70 -6.01 -14.57
N TYR A 22 4.08 -5.16 -13.78
CA TYR A 22 2.64 -4.93 -13.80
C TYR A 22 2.34 -3.84 -14.84
N TRP A 23 1.54 -4.17 -15.86
CA TRP A 23 1.11 -3.19 -16.86
C TRP A 23 -0.23 -3.59 -17.50
N GLY A 24 -1.30 -2.90 -17.09
CA GLY A 24 -2.66 -3.15 -17.55
C GLY A 24 -3.58 -3.59 -16.43
N LYS A 25 -4.86 -3.24 -16.55
CA LYS A 25 -5.91 -3.61 -15.59
C LYS A 25 -7.05 -4.26 -16.35
N HIS A 26 -7.48 -5.44 -15.90
CA HIS A 26 -8.73 -6.02 -16.40
C HIS A 26 -9.94 -5.50 -15.60
N ASP A 27 -9.74 -5.07 -14.34
CA ASP A 27 -10.73 -4.33 -13.56
C ASP A 27 -10.11 -3.06 -12.98
N THR A 28 -10.60 -1.91 -13.43
CA THR A 28 -10.09 -0.59 -12.99
C THR A 28 -10.65 -0.13 -11.66
N LYS A 29 -11.82 -0.64 -11.24
CA LYS A 29 -12.50 -0.31 -9.99
C LYS A 29 -11.86 -1.04 -8.81
N LEU A 30 -11.51 -2.31 -9.00
CA LEU A 30 -10.88 -3.15 -7.99
C LEU A 30 -9.34 -3.16 -8.08
N ASN A 31 -8.77 -2.45 -9.07
CA ASN A 31 -7.35 -2.45 -9.41
C ASN A 31 -6.79 -3.85 -9.68
N LEU A 32 -7.53 -4.71 -10.39
CA LEU A 32 -7.07 -6.07 -10.70
C LEU A 32 -6.18 -6.07 -11.95
N PRO A 33 -5.03 -6.76 -11.92
CA PRO A 33 -4.02 -6.66 -12.96
C PRO A 33 -4.30 -7.61 -14.10
N THR A 34 -3.83 -7.32 -15.31
CA THR A 34 -3.91 -8.26 -16.45
C THR A 34 -2.94 -9.44 -16.34
N ASN A 35 -1.89 -9.30 -15.52
CA ASN A 35 -0.84 -10.30 -15.36
C ASN A 35 -0.24 -10.26 -13.94
N PHE A 36 0.41 -11.36 -13.53
CA PHE A 36 1.10 -11.41 -12.25
C PHE A 36 2.34 -10.51 -12.32
N SER A 37 2.80 -10.02 -11.17
CA SER A 37 4.01 -9.21 -11.11
C SER A 37 4.88 -9.60 -9.91
N LEU A 38 6.17 -9.32 -10.02
CA LEU A 38 7.16 -9.66 -9.00
C LEU A 38 8.03 -8.42 -8.77
N SER A 39 8.30 -8.11 -7.51
CA SER A 39 9.19 -7.01 -7.13
C SER A 39 10.15 -7.41 -6.04
N GLN A 40 11.27 -6.69 -5.99
CA GLN A 40 12.16 -6.66 -4.85
C GLN A 40 11.94 -5.34 -4.10
N LEU A 41 11.96 -5.40 -2.77
CA LEU A 41 11.94 -4.21 -1.94
C LEU A 41 13.30 -3.52 -1.88
N THR A 42 13.27 -2.20 -1.71
CA THR A 42 14.46 -1.45 -1.31
C THR A 42 14.53 -1.39 0.21
N SER A 43 15.73 -1.53 0.77
CA SER A 43 15.99 -1.63 2.22
C SER A 43 15.68 -0.39 3.07
N GLU A 44 15.16 0.69 2.48
CA GLU A 44 14.82 1.91 3.22
C GLU A 44 13.31 1.99 3.49
N ALA A 45 12.92 1.71 4.73
CA ALA A 45 11.62 2.08 5.28
C ALA A 45 11.74 3.47 5.97
N ARG A 46 10.70 4.31 5.93
CA ARG A 46 10.72 5.69 6.48
C ARG A 46 9.41 6.04 7.20
N ASP A 47 9.49 6.87 8.24
CA ASP A 47 8.39 7.33 9.11
C ASP A 47 7.33 8.22 8.43
N ILE A 48 6.08 8.11 8.90
CA ILE A 48 4.89 8.83 8.41
C ILE A 48 4.53 10.00 9.36
N ALA A 49 4.69 11.24 8.88
CA ALA A 49 4.05 12.45 9.41
C ALA A 49 3.99 13.66 8.39
N GLY A 50 3.07 13.69 7.39
CA GLY A 50 2.61 14.90 6.63
C GLY A 50 1.23 14.87 5.87
N VAL A 51 0.26 15.77 6.09
CA VAL A 51 -1.17 15.60 5.65
C VAL A 51 -1.36 15.13 4.19
N ARG A 52 -2.03 13.96 3.97
CA ARG A 52 -2.61 13.57 2.66
C ARG A 52 -4.13 13.44 2.80
N GLU A 53 -4.85 13.97 1.80
CA GLU A 53 -6.31 13.99 1.73
C GLU A 53 -6.95 12.62 2.03
N THR A 54 -8.08 12.70 2.72
CA THR A 54 -8.94 11.63 3.20
C THR A 54 -9.12 10.49 2.19
N ALA A 55 -8.34 9.42 2.33
CA ALA A 55 -8.71 8.12 1.78
C ALA A 55 -9.56 7.40 2.83
N SER A 56 -10.88 7.41 2.68
CA SER A 56 -11.75 6.50 3.44
C SER A 56 -11.62 5.12 2.82
N PHE A 57 -11.07 4.18 3.59
CA PHE A 57 -11.10 2.77 3.24
C PHE A 57 -12.26 2.13 3.98
N ARG A 58 -13.30 1.71 3.24
CA ARG A 58 -14.47 1.06 3.85
C ARG A 58 -14.12 -0.23 4.57
N GLN A 59 -13.20 -1.03 4.02
CA GLN A 59 -12.85 -2.35 4.59
C GLN A 59 -12.27 -2.29 6.01
N PRO A 60 -11.23 -1.50 6.31
CA PRO A 60 -10.76 -1.31 7.69
C PRO A 60 -11.81 -0.74 8.65
N GLU A 61 -12.68 0.16 8.17
CA GLU A 61 -13.79 0.71 8.95
C GLU A 61 -14.81 -0.38 9.31
N ASP A 62 -15.18 -1.24 8.35
CA ASP A 62 -16.07 -2.40 8.54
C ASP A 62 -15.45 -3.40 9.54
N TRP A 63 -14.17 -3.75 9.39
CA TRP A 63 -13.49 -4.64 10.34
C TRP A 63 -13.45 -4.08 11.76
N ARG A 64 -13.24 -2.76 11.92
CA ARG A 64 -13.28 -2.13 13.25
C ARG A 64 -14.69 -2.13 13.83
N LYS A 65 -15.71 -1.96 12.98
CA LYS A 65 -17.11 -2.07 13.40
C LYS A 65 -17.41 -3.49 13.89
N ASP A 66 -16.96 -4.52 13.20
CA ASP A 66 -17.13 -5.92 13.62
C ASP A 66 -16.46 -6.18 14.98
N LEU A 67 -15.24 -5.66 15.21
CA LEU A 67 -14.56 -5.75 16.51
C LEU A 67 -15.35 -5.08 17.64
N LYS A 68 -15.93 -3.91 17.37
CA LYS A 68 -16.81 -3.20 18.31
C LYS A 68 -18.08 -4.00 18.59
N ASP A 69 -18.72 -4.55 17.56
CA ASP A 69 -19.95 -5.32 17.72
C ASP A 69 -19.70 -6.58 18.56
N ALA A 70 -18.49 -7.16 18.48
CA ALA A 70 -18.03 -8.24 19.35
C ALA A 70 -17.61 -7.78 20.76
N ASN A 71 -17.10 -6.55 20.91
CA ASN A 71 -16.71 -5.97 22.21
C ASN A 71 -17.15 -4.48 22.33
N PRO A 72 -18.36 -4.23 22.86
CA PRO A 72 -18.92 -2.87 22.96
C PRO A 72 -18.14 -1.89 23.85
N SER A 73 -17.17 -2.37 24.63
CA SER A 73 -16.31 -1.53 25.48
C SER A 73 -15.21 -0.80 24.69
N LEU A 74 -14.97 -1.20 23.44
CA LEU A 74 -13.93 -0.58 22.60
C LEU A 74 -14.31 0.86 22.20
N PRO A 75 -13.32 1.76 22.06
CA PRO A 75 -13.56 3.08 21.51
C PRO A 75 -14.14 3.00 20.08
N LYS A 76 -15.11 3.87 19.80
CA LYS A 76 -15.81 4.01 18.52
C LYS A 76 -14.95 4.70 17.45
N LEU A 77 -13.75 4.17 17.21
CA LEU A 77 -12.77 4.77 16.29
C LEU A 77 -13.30 4.86 14.85
N SER A 78 -14.10 3.88 14.41
CA SER A 78 -14.74 3.88 13.08
C SER A 78 -15.84 4.94 12.90
N GLU A 79 -16.31 5.58 13.99
CA GLU A 79 -17.25 6.72 13.92
C GLU A 79 -16.51 8.08 13.87
N CYS A 80 -15.17 8.08 13.99
CA CYS A 80 -14.35 9.28 14.00
C CYS A 80 -13.77 9.57 12.60
N PHE A 81 -13.51 10.85 12.32
CA PHE A 81 -12.71 11.23 11.15
C PHE A 81 -11.24 10.86 11.39
N VAL A 82 -10.62 10.25 10.38
CA VAL A 82 -9.17 9.97 10.37
C VAL A 82 -8.44 11.16 9.76
N HIS A 83 -7.42 11.65 10.46
CA HIS A 83 -6.48 12.65 9.95
C HIS A 83 -5.17 11.95 9.59
N ALA A 84 -4.88 11.84 8.29
CA ALA A 84 -3.73 11.09 7.77
C ALA A 84 -2.62 12.03 7.31
N VAL A 85 -1.38 11.70 7.70
CA VAL A 85 -0.24 12.60 7.63
C VAL A 85 0.97 11.76 7.14
N SER A 86 1.29 11.66 5.83
CA SER A 86 2.52 11.15 5.17
C SER A 86 3.61 12.15 4.72
N GLU A 87 4.88 11.77 4.89
CA GLU A 87 6.04 12.41 4.23
C GLU A 87 6.73 11.40 3.30
N ASP A 88 7.39 11.89 2.25
CA ASP A 88 8.30 11.09 1.44
C ASP A 88 9.63 11.81 1.25
N ASN A 89 10.66 11.05 0.93
CA ASN A 89 12.06 11.51 0.91
C ASN A 89 12.85 10.88 -0.24
N PHE A 90 12.11 10.34 -1.21
CA PHE A 90 12.64 10.13 -2.52
C PHE A 90 12.72 11.51 -3.20
N PRO A 91 13.75 11.75 -4.04
CA PRO A 91 13.71 12.91 -4.90
C PRO A 91 12.40 12.84 -5.69
N THR A 92 11.53 13.85 -5.57
CA THR A 92 10.21 13.91 -6.23
C THR A 92 10.32 13.62 -7.75
N THR A 93 11.50 13.86 -8.29
CA THR A 93 11.93 13.77 -9.67
C THR A 93 12.52 12.41 -10.07
N ALA A 94 12.80 11.51 -9.13
CA ALA A 94 13.37 10.18 -9.41
C ALA A 94 12.37 9.21 -10.07
N GLY A 95 11.09 9.58 -10.15
CA GLY A 95 10.06 8.75 -10.78
C GLY A 95 9.80 7.42 -10.06
N LEU A 96 10.22 7.33 -8.81
CA LEU A 96 9.97 6.19 -7.94
C LEU A 96 8.51 6.19 -7.49
N ALA A 97 7.94 5.01 -7.27
CA ALA A 97 6.51 4.80 -7.08
C ALA A 97 5.99 5.34 -5.73
N SER A 98 6.02 6.66 -5.53
CA SER A 98 5.63 7.35 -4.28
C SER A 98 4.19 7.07 -3.87
N SER A 99 3.29 6.83 -4.84
CA SER A 99 1.92 6.38 -4.56
C SER A 99 1.89 4.97 -3.96
N ALA A 100 2.73 4.05 -4.43
CA ALA A 100 2.74 2.67 -3.94
C ALA A 100 3.19 2.62 -2.48
N ALA A 101 4.33 3.25 -2.16
CA ALA A 101 4.80 3.35 -0.79
C ALA A 101 3.79 4.08 0.09
N GLY A 102 3.21 5.20 -0.36
CA GLY A 102 2.21 5.94 0.42
C GLY A 102 0.99 5.11 0.83
N PHE A 103 0.42 4.31 -0.08
CA PHE A 103 -0.69 3.41 0.26
C PHE A 103 -0.26 2.23 1.13
N ALA A 104 0.94 1.70 0.90
CA ALA A 104 1.51 0.63 1.72
C ALA A 104 1.86 1.09 3.14
N ALA A 105 2.05 2.40 3.34
CA ALA A 105 2.25 3.01 4.64
C ALA A 105 0.90 3.35 5.31
N LEU A 106 -0.04 3.89 4.52
CA LEU A 106 -1.35 4.30 5.04
C LEU A 106 -2.21 3.13 5.54
N VAL A 107 -2.25 2.02 4.80
CA VAL A 107 -3.14 0.89 5.14
C VAL A 107 -2.75 0.23 6.48
N PRO A 108 -1.48 -0.13 6.72
CA PRO A 108 -1.07 -0.64 8.03
C PRO A 108 -1.21 0.39 9.15
N ALA A 109 -0.93 1.68 8.92
CA ALA A 109 -1.16 2.71 9.94
C ALA A 109 -2.62 2.78 10.39
N ILE A 110 -3.58 2.67 9.45
CA ILE A 110 -5.01 2.61 9.77
C ILE A 110 -5.34 1.30 10.48
N ALA A 111 -4.77 0.16 10.05
CA ALA A 111 -4.97 -1.12 10.71
C ALA A 111 -4.48 -1.08 12.16
N ASP A 112 -3.30 -0.51 12.41
CA ASP A 112 -2.72 -0.34 13.75
C ASP A 112 -3.56 0.63 14.59
N LEU A 113 -3.99 1.77 14.01
CA LEU A 113 -4.89 2.73 14.67
C LEU A 113 -6.20 2.07 15.11
N TYR A 114 -6.73 1.17 14.29
CA TYR A 114 -7.96 0.43 14.55
C TYR A 114 -7.75 -0.88 15.31
N GLU A 115 -6.51 -1.20 15.71
CA GLU A 115 -6.15 -2.42 16.42
C GLU A 115 -6.61 -3.69 15.67
N LEU A 116 -6.55 -3.65 14.32
CA LEU A 116 -6.91 -4.77 13.47
C LEU A 116 -5.78 -5.82 13.45
N PRO A 117 -6.09 -7.11 13.23
CA PRO A 117 -5.05 -8.12 13.09
C PRO A 117 -4.07 -7.77 11.97
N ASN A 118 -2.78 -7.73 12.28
CA ASN A 118 -1.74 -7.50 11.29
C ASN A 118 -1.58 -8.74 10.40
N ARG A 119 -2.31 -8.76 9.28
CA ARG A 119 -2.30 -9.81 8.27
C ARG A 119 -1.89 -9.20 6.92
N PRO A 120 -0.60 -9.14 6.60
CA PRO A 120 -0.10 -8.44 5.41
C PRO A 120 -0.79 -8.86 4.10
N THR A 121 -1.09 -10.14 3.91
CA THR A 121 -1.81 -10.63 2.72
C THR A 121 -3.21 -10.04 2.61
N GLU A 122 -3.96 -9.91 3.71
CA GLU A 122 -5.30 -9.31 3.69
C GLU A 122 -5.24 -7.79 3.52
N LEU A 123 -4.32 -7.13 4.23
CA LEU A 123 -4.05 -5.70 4.06
C LEU A 123 -3.61 -5.38 2.63
N SER A 124 -2.95 -6.31 1.93
CA SER A 124 -2.51 -6.14 0.55
C SER A 124 -3.69 -5.94 -0.42
N LYS A 125 -4.83 -6.56 -0.14
CA LYS A 125 -6.06 -6.42 -0.94
C LYS A 125 -6.64 -5.00 -0.82
N VAL A 126 -6.55 -4.40 0.37
CA VAL A 126 -6.94 -3.01 0.62
C VAL A 126 -5.95 -2.04 -0.06
N ALA A 127 -4.64 -2.26 0.14
CA ALA A 127 -3.60 -1.44 -0.46
C ALA A 127 -3.67 -1.45 -2.00
N ARG A 128 -3.95 -2.61 -2.60
CA ARG A 128 -4.18 -2.78 -4.04
C ARG A 128 -5.26 -1.84 -4.58
N GLN A 129 -6.39 -1.74 -3.89
CA GLN A 129 -7.50 -0.88 -4.33
C GLN A 129 -7.16 0.61 -4.31
N GLY A 130 -6.28 1.04 -3.39
CA GLY A 130 -5.75 2.39 -3.39
C GLY A 130 -4.74 2.63 -4.51
N SER A 131 -3.72 1.78 -4.59
CA SER A 131 -2.70 1.79 -5.64
C SER A 131 -2.21 0.38 -5.89
N GLY A 132 -2.45 -0.16 -7.09
CA GLY A 132 -2.23 -1.58 -7.39
C GLY A 132 -0.89 -2.13 -6.90
N SER A 133 0.22 -1.45 -7.24
CA SER A 133 1.57 -1.86 -6.82
C SER A 133 1.90 -1.68 -5.33
N ALA A 134 1.06 -1.00 -4.55
CA ALA A 134 1.24 -0.82 -3.11
C ALA A 134 1.12 -2.15 -2.35
N CYS A 135 0.32 -3.10 -2.85
CA CYS A 135 0.13 -4.40 -2.21
C CYS A 135 1.46 -5.12 -1.94
N ARG A 136 2.43 -5.00 -2.86
CA ARG A 136 3.74 -5.64 -2.73
C ARG A 136 4.69 -4.97 -1.73
N SER A 137 4.41 -3.74 -1.31
CA SER A 137 5.22 -3.03 -0.31
C SER A 137 4.82 -3.35 1.13
N LEU A 138 3.90 -4.29 1.36
CA LEU A 138 3.51 -4.74 2.70
C LEU A 138 4.34 -5.91 3.25
N PHE A 139 5.28 -6.43 2.45
CA PHE A 139 6.13 -7.57 2.80
C PHE A 139 7.59 -7.19 2.60
N GLY A 140 8.51 -7.93 3.22
CA GLY A 140 9.96 -7.83 2.97
C GLY A 140 10.41 -8.56 1.68
N GLY A 141 11.69 -8.47 1.35
CA GLY A 141 12.34 -9.35 0.38
C GLY A 141 11.77 -9.29 -1.04
N TYR A 142 11.42 -10.47 -1.57
CA TYR A 142 10.83 -10.64 -2.90
C TYR A 142 9.35 -10.95 -2.77
N VAL A 143 8.54 -10.20 -3.50
CA VAL A 143 7.09 -10.19 -3.31
C VAL A 143 6.40 -10.31 -4.65
N ALA A 144 5.52 -11.30 -4.77
CA ALA A 144 4.66 -11.47 -5.92
C ALA A 144 3.31 -10.80 -5.65
N TRP A 145 2.71 -10.23 -6.69
CA TRP A 145 1.28 -9.91 -6.70
C TRP A 145 0.60 -10.90 -7.65
N GLU A 146 -0.23 -11.74 -7.04
CA GLU A 146 -1.05 -12.73 -7.72
C GLU A 146 -2.24 -12.06 -8.41
N ILE A 147 -2.56 -12.53 -9.61
CA ILE A 147 -3.63 -11.94 -10.44
C ILE A 147 -4.98 -12.06 -9.74
N GLY A 148 -5.22 -13.20 -9.09
CA GLY A 148 -6.55 -13.65 -8.71
C GLY A 148 -7.38 -14.10 -9.92
N GLN A 149 -8.43 -14.85 -9.67
CA GLN A 149 -9.43 -15.29 -10.65
C GLN A 149 -10.85 -14.93 -10.21
N ALA A 150 -11.06 -14.65 -8.92
CA ALA A 150 -12.37 -14.27 -8.41
C ALA A 150 -12.77 -12.88 -8.90
N ALA A 151 -14.01 -12.75 -9.38
CA ALA A 151 -14.55 -11.50 -9.91
C ALA A 151 -14.62 -10.36 -8.88
N ASP A 152 -14.68 -10.70 -7.59
CA ASP A 152 -14.63 -9.74 -6.47
C ASP A 152 -13.18 -9.37 -6.05
N GLY A 153 -12.18 -10.00 -6.68
CA GLY A 153 -10.78 -9.77 -6.42
C GLY A 153 -10.30 -10.27 -5.05
N ARG A 154 -11.04 -11.14 -4.36
CA ARG A 154 -10.67 -11.64 -3.02
C ARG A 154 -9.39 -12.46 -2.97
N ASP A 155 -8.96 -12.99 -4.12
CA ASP A 155 -7.78 -13.83 -4.34
C ASP A 155 -6.67 -13.10 -5.11
N SER A 156 -6.81 -11.80 -5.36
CA SER A 156 -5.75 -10.95 -5.93
C SER A 156 -4.99 -10.24 -4.81
N SER A 157 -3.93 -10.86 -4.30
CA SER A 157 -3.15 -10.37 -3.16
C SER A 157 -1.65 -10.43 -3.41
N ALA A 158 -0.90 -9.71 -2.58
CA ALA A 158 0.55 -9.88 -2.51
C ALA A 158 0.92 -11.04 -1.59
N VAL A 159 1.97 -11.76 -1.96
CA VAL A 159 2.55 -12.88 -1.22
C VAL A 159 4.06 -12.75 -1.19
N GLU A 160 4.65 -13.02 -0.04
CA GLU A 160 6.10 -13.15 0.09
C GLU A 160 6.56 -14.40 -0.66
N VAL A 161 7.50 -14.23 -1.58
CA VAL A 161 8.13 -15.33 -2.33
C VAL A 161 9.32 -15.86 -1.55
N VAL A 162 10.21 -14.95 -1.14
CA VAL A 162 11.33 -15.24 -0.25
C VAL A 162 11.64 -14.02 0.62
N LEU A 163 12.08 -14.28 1.85
CA LEU A 163 12.55 -13.26 2.79
C LEU A 163 13.72 -12.47 2.23
N GLU A 164 13.93 -11.26 2.74
CA GLU A 164 15.09 -10.43 2.41
C GLU A 164 16.42 -11.14 2.66
N SER A 165 16.49 -11.94 3.74
CA SER A 165 17.66 -12.71 4.11
C SER A 165 18.02 -13.83 3.13
N HIS A 166 17.14 -14.15 2.17
CA HIS A 166 17.41 -15.17 1.17
C HIS A 166 18.53 -14.75 0.20
N TRP A 167 18.62 -13.47 -0.13
CA TRP A 167 19.64 -12.95 -1.06
C TRP A 167 20.22 -11.61 -0.61
N PRO A 168 21.03 -11.60 0.47
CA PRO A 168 21.51 -10.37 1.12
C PRO A 168 22.49 -9.55 0.26
N ASP A 169 23.13 -10.20 -0.72
CA ASP A 169 24.14 -9.60 -1.59
C ASP A 169 23.55 -8.76 -2.73
N VAL A 170 22.24 -8.85 -2.98
CA VAL A 170 21.62 -8.06 -4.06
C VAL A 170 21.58 -6.60 -3.67
N LYS A 171 22.11 -5.76 -4.56
CA LYS A 171 22.06 -4.29 -4.46
C LYS A 171 21.36 -3.73 -5.68
N ALA A 172 20.58 -2.67 -5.48
CA ALA A 172 19.97 -1.90 -6.56
C ALA A 172 20.64 -0.52 -6.66
N VAL A 173 21.04 -0.12 -7.86
CA VAL A 173 21.53 1.23 -8.16
C VAL A 173 20.49 1.90 -9.06
N ILE A 174 19.97 3.05 -8.62
CA ILE A 174 18.91 3.78 -9.33
C ILE A 174 19.51 5.08 -9.90
N PRO A 175 19.94 5.08 -11.17
CA PRO A 175 20.41 6.30 -11.81
C PRO A 175 19.23 7.23 -12.13
N VAL A 176 19.24 8.43 -11.55
CA VAL A 176 18.24 9.47 -11.88
C VAL A 176 18.67 10.15 -13.17
N VAL A 177 18.08 9.74 -14.29
CA VAL A 177 18.46 10.21 -15.64
C VAL A 177 17.87 11.59 -15.96
N SER A 178 16.67 11.88 -15.48
CA SER A 178 16.01 13.17 -15.70
C SER A 178 15.01 13.46 -14.60
N ALA A 179 14.95 14.73 -14.21
CA ALA A 179 13.99 15.24 -13.27
C ALA A 179 12.68 15.74 -13.90
N ALA A 180 12.58 15.68 -15.23
CA ALA A 180 11.40 16.17 -15.94
C ALA A 180 10.17 15.30 -15.64
N LYS A 181 9.03 15.96 -15.43
CA LYS A 181 7.75 15.28 -15.27
C LYS A 181 7.39 14.53 -16.56
N LYS A 182 7.02 13.25 -16.44
CA LYS A 182 6.52 12.45 -17.58
C LYS A 182 5.25 13.08 -18.15
N VAL A 183 5.15 13.14 -19.48
CA VAL A 183 3.99 13.66 -20.20
C VAL A 183 2.77 12.74 -20.01
N VAL A 184 2.98 11.43 -20.02
CA VAL A 184 1.92 10.42 -19.84
C VAL A 184 2.03 9.79 -18.46
N SER A 185 0.94 9.82 -17.70
CA SER A 185 0.89 9.14 -16.40
C SER A 185 0.87 7.62 -16.58
N PRO A 186 1.40 6.83 -15.63
CA PRO A 186 1.34 5.38 -15.71
C PRO A 186 -0.08 4.85 -15.90
N LYS A 187 -1.06 5.44 -15.20
CA LYS A 187 -2.49 5.06 -15.28
C LYS A 187 -3.05 5.27 -16.69
N ALA A 188 -2.74 6.41 -17.32
CA ALA A 188 -3.17 6.69 -18.69
C ALA A 188 -2.46 5.77 -19.70
N GLY A 189 -1.15 5.59 -19.54
CA GLY A 189 -0.35 4.75 -20.44
C GLY A 189 -0.77 3.28 -20.42
N MET A 190 -1.00 2.71 -19.23
CA MET A 190 -1.43 1.31 -19.12
C MET A 190 -2.82 1.10 -19.73
N GLN A 191 -3.74 2.05 -19.57
CA GLN A 191 -5.09 1.92 -20.10
C GLN A 191 -5.12 2.03 -21.63
N ALA A 192 -4.22 2.80 -22.22
CA ALA A 192 -4.09 2.91 -23.67
C ALA A 192 -3.43 1.67 -24.32
N THR A 193 -2.80 0.80 -23.53
CA THR A 193 -2.13 -0.41 -24.03
C THR A 193 -3.06 -1.62 -24.09
N VAL A 194 -4.05 -1.68 -23.19
CA VAL A 194 -5.04 -2.77 -23.04
C VAL A 194 -6.16 -2.59 -24.05
#